data_AF-A0A2I1GNF8-F1
#
_entry.id   AF-A0A2I1GNF8-F1
#
_cell.length_a   1.000
_cell.length_b   1.000
_cell.length_c   1.000
_cell.angle_alpha   90.00
_cell.angle_beta   90.00
_cell.angle_gamma   90.00
#
_symmetry.space_group_name_H-M   'P 1'
#
loop_
_entity.id
_entity.type
_entity.pdbx_description
1 polymer ?
#
loop_
_entity_poly.entity_id
_entity_poly.type
_entity_poly.pdbx_seq_one_letter_code
_entity_poly.pdbx_strand_id
1 'polypeptide(L)'
;MAANFWTSTHGTNWLLSRQALADCRKIDRQYVNEQDLIKVNIWFAQIITDLGRSLQVRQVIIATAITYFKRFYTKNSFRNTEPNLVAATCMYLACKIEESPQHIKAIITDMKTIMQERGEHFTYDNQKVAEMEFYLLEELDFNMIVYHPYRSLMTLAQDLGTKNEDVQWAWYVINDSYRTDMCLLYPPHVVAAAALYLRIALRGGAQYGDYSLTSTTSTANDNSVAGVTTRGAKRGAAAAASNNNTNTTANETPKVKDIRLWFAQLNVDLEHISDIVQEIISLYKLWGEEDKQNEKIREILTRLLK
;
A
#
# COMPACT_ATOMS: atom_id res chain seq x y z
N MET A 1 -2.97 21.65 -9.78
CA MET A 1 -3.25 20.33 -9.19
C MET A 1 -4.75 20.20 -8.97
N ALA A 2 -5.46 19.38 -9.75
CA ALA A 2 -6.85 19.09 -9.41
C ALA A 2 -6.86 18.39 -8.05
N ALA A 3 -7.58 18.90 -7.06
CA ALA A 3 -7.82 18.17 -5.81
C ALA A 3 -8.63 16.87 -6.07
N ASN A 4 -9.17 16.72 -7.27
CA ASN A 4 -10.06 15.66 -7.69
C ASN A 4 -9.33 14.67 -8.61
N PHE A 5 -9.27 13.41 -8.18
CA PHE A 5 -8.72 12.30 -8.95
C PHE A 5 -9.42 12.12 -10.31
N TRP A 6 -10.75 12.25 -10.35
CA TRP A 6 -11.57 11.99 -11.54
C TRP A 6 -11.34 12.95 -12.71
N THR A 7 -10.90 14.17 -12.41
CA THR A 7 -10.54 15.18 -13.42
C THR A 7 -9.03 15.24 -13.65
N SER A 8 -8.26 14.39 -12.97
CA SER A 8 -6.81 14.37 -13.07
C SER A 8 -6.36 13.53 -14.25
N THR A 9 -5.19 13.85 -14.80
CA THR A 9 -4.56 13.07 -15.87
C THR A 9 -4.29 11.64 -15.45
N HIS A 10 -4.09 11.39 -14.14
CA HIS A 10 -3.97 10.04 -13.60
C HIS A 10 -5.24 9.22 -13.83
N GLY A 11 -6.41 9.78 -13.49
CA GLY A 11 -7.68 9.09 -13.65
C GLY A 11 -8.11 8.91 -15.11
N THR A 12 -7.76 9.84 -15.99
CA THR A 12 -8.22 9.80 -17.39
C THR A 12 -7.29 9.01 -18.32
N ASN A 13 -5.97 9.11 -18.14
CA ASN A 13 -5.01 8.62 -19.13
C ASN A 13 -4.20 7.41 -18.65
N TRP A 14 -4.11 7.18 -17.34
CA TRP A 14 -3.19 6.19 -16.75
C TRP A 14 -3.87 5.05 -15.99
N LEU A 15 -5.21 5.02 -15.97
CA LEU A 15 -5.96 3.83 -15.58
C LEU A 15 -6.09 2.91 -16.80
N LEU A 16 -5.39 1.78 -16.75
CA LEU A 16 -5.37 0.81 -17.84
C LEU A 16 -6.37 -0.31 -17.55
N SER A 17 -6.97 -0.86 -18.61
CA SER A 17 -7.74 -2.10 -18.49
C SER A 17 -6.78 -3.30 -18.39
N ARG A 18 -7.23 -4.39 -17.75
CA ARG A 18 -6.47 -5.65 -17.69
C ARG A 18 -6.09 -6.16 -19.09
N GLN A 19 -6.97 -5.96 -20.08
CA GLN A 19 -6.72 -6.34 -21.47
C GLN A 19 -5.62 -5.49 -22.11
N ALA A 20 -5.69 -4.16 -21.94
CA ALA A 20 -4.66 -3.26 -22.45
C ALA A 20 -3.28 -3.58 -21.85
N LEU A 21 -3.24 -3.86 -20.53
CA LEU A 21 -2.00 -4.26 -19.87
C LEU A 21 -1.47 -5.61 -20.39
N ALA A 22 -2.36 -6.57 -20.64
CA ALA A 22 -2.00 -7.85 -21.24
C ALA A 22 -1.47 -7.69 -22.67
N ASP A 23 -2.04 -6.77 -23.44
CA ASP A 23 -1.61 -6.44 -24.80
C ASP A 23 -0.21 -5.81 -24.82
N CYS A 24 0.06 -4.84 -23.94
CA CYS A 24 1.38 -4.25 -23.76
C CYS A 24 2.44 -5.33 -23.46
N ARG A 25 2.09 -6.30 -22.61
CA ARG A 25 3.00 -7.38 -22.18
C ARG A 25 3.17 -8.49 -23.21
N LYS A 26 2.43 -8.50 -24.33
CA LYS A 26 2.55 -9.55 -25.36
C LYS A 26 3.97 -9.67 -25.91
N ILE A 27 4.69 -8.55 -26.02
CA ILE A 27 6.07 -8.52 -26.52
C ILE A 27 6.99 -9.24 -25.54
N ASP A 28 6.94 -8.88 -24.25
CA ASP A 28 7.78 -9.49 -23.22
C ASP A 28 7.40 -10.97 -22.95
N ARG A 29 6.13 -11.32 -23.14
CA ARG A 29 5.62 -12.69 -23.02
C ARG A 29 6.24 -13.67 -24.03
N GLN A 30 6.80 -13.17 -25.14
CA GLN A 30 7.51 -14.02 -26.10
C GLN A 30 8.80 -14.59 -25.50
N TYR A 31 9.39 -13.91 -24.52
CA TYR A 31 10.68 -14.24 -23.95
C TYR A 31 10.56 -14.82 -22.53
N VAL A 32 9.56 -14.39 -21.77
CA VAL A 32 9.40 -14.75 -20.36
C VAL A 32 7.98 -15.14 -19.99
N ASN A 33 7.86 -16.11 -19.08
CA ASN A 33 6.59 -16.55 -18.54
C ASN A 33 5.93 -15.46 -17.69
N GLU A 34 4.60 -15.47 -17.63
CA GLU A 34 3.81 -14.50 -16.87
C GLU A 34 4.18 -14.45 -15.38
N GLN A 35 4.41 -15.61 -14.76
CA GLN A 35 4.85 -15.69 -13.36
C GLN A 35 6.24 -15.09 -13.14
N ASP A 36 7.12 -15.21 -14.12
CA ASP A 36 8.49 -14.71 -14.03
C ASP A 36 8.52 -13.18 -14.20
N LEU A 37 7.63 -12.63 -15.04
CA LEU A 37 7.43 -11.17 -15.14
C LEU A 37 6.92 -10.56 -13.83
N ILE A 38 6.01 -11.25 -13.13
CA ILE A 38 5.54 -10.82 -11.80
C ILE A 38 6.71 -10.78 -10.81
N LYS A 39 7.58 -11.81 -10.80
CA LYS A 39 8.78 -11.83 -9.94
C LYS A 39 9.76 -10.70 -10.27
N VAL A 40 9.95 -10.40 -11.56
CA VAL A 40 10.77 -9.27 -12.00
C VAL A 40 10.20 -7.93 -11.48
N ASN A 41 8.89 -7.73 -11.57
CA ASN A 41 8.23 -6.55 -11.01
C ASN A 41 8.41 -6.44 -9.48
N ILE A 42 8.27 -7.56 -8.76
CA ILE A 42 8.51 -7.60 -7.30
C ILE A 42 9.97 -7.24 -6.99
N TRP A 43 10.92 -7.75 -7.76
CA TRP A 43 12.34 -7.49 -7.60
C TRP A 43 12.69 -6.01 -7.77
N PHE A 44 12.21 -5.37 -8.83
CA PHE A 44 12.44 -3.94 -9.05
C PHE A 44 11.71 -3.06 -8.04
N ALA A 45 10.48 -3.41 -7.64
CA ALA A 45 9.79 -2.71 -6.57
C ALA A 45 10.59 -2.76 -5.25
N GLN A 46 11.23 -3.90 -4.95
CA GLN A 46 12.12 -4.03 -3.80
C GLN A 46 13.36 -3.14 -3.94
N ILE A 47 14.04 -3.14 -5.10
CA ILE A 47 15.21 -2.28 -5.36
C ILE A 47 14.88 -0.80 -5.16
N ILE A 48 13.77 -0.34 -5.74
CA ILE A 48 13.33 1.06 -5.61
C ILE A 48 12.99 1.38 -4.15
N THR A 49 12.40 0.43 -3.42
CA THR A 49 12.09 0.62 -2.00
C THR A 49 13.36 0.68 -1.15
N ASP A 50 14.33 -0.21 -1.38
CA ASP A 50 15.60 -0.21 -0.66
C ASP A 50 16.40 1.07 -0.94
N LEU A 51 16.40 1.55 -2.19
CA LEU A 51 16.99 2.83 -2.58
C LEU A 51 16.32 4.00 -1.84
N GLY A 52 14.99 3.99 -1.76
CA GLY A 52 14.25 5.02 -1.03
C GLY A 52 14.54 5.02 0.48
N ARG A 53 14.73 3.84 1.08
CA ARG A 53 15.14 3.72 2.48
C ARG A 53 16.57 4.20 2.71
N SER A 54 17.50 3.87 1.82
CA SER A 54 18.90 4.33 1.88
C SER A 54 18.99 5.85 1.83
N LEU A 55 18.25 6.47 0.91
CA LEU A 55 18.17 7.92 0.76
C LEU A 55 17.33 8.62 1.84
N GLN A 56 16.69 7.86 2.73
CA GLN A 56 15.81 8.36 3.79
C GLN A 56 14.65 9.24 3.29
N VAL A 57 14.10 8.92 2.11
CA VAL A 57 12.97 9.67 1.54
C VAL A 57 11.61 9.18 2.07
N ARG A 58 10.60 10.04 1.94
CA ARG A 58 9.22 9.73 2.37
C ARG A 58 8.63 8.62 1.51
N GLN A 59 7.77 7.78 2.11
CA GLN A 59 7.11 6.65 1.44
C GLN A 59 6.32 7.06 0.17
N VAL A 60 5.75 8.26 0.14
CA VAL A 60 5.05 8.79 -1.03
C VAL A 60 5.98 8.85 -2.24
N ILE A 61 7.23 9.30 -2.05
CA ILE A 61 8.22 9.43 -3.12
C ILE A 61 8.58 8.05 -3.69
N ILE A 62 8.71 7.05 -2.81
CA ILE A 62 8.97 5.66 -3.20
C ILE A 62 7.80 5.12 -4.04
N ALA A 63 6.57 5.35 -3.59
CA ALA A 63 5.37 4.95 -4.32
C ALA A 63 5.27 5.63 -5.70
N THR A 64 5.60 6.92 -5.80
CA THR A 64 5.66 7.67 -7.07
C THR A 64 6.71 7.07 -7.99
N ALA A 65 7.91 6.77 -7.48
CA ALA A 65 8.99 6.15 -8.25
C ALA A 65 8.59 4.76 -8.80
N ILE A 66 7.97 3.91 -7.98
CA ILE A 66 7.47 2.59 -8.43
C ILE A 66 6.39 2.77 -9.50
N THR A 67 5.51 3.75 -9.34
CA THR A 67 4.45 4.02 -10.32
C THR A 67 5.05 4.48 -11.66
N TYR A 68 6.05 5.36 -11.66
CA TYR A 68 6.76 5.75 -12.90
C TYR A 68 7.44 4.58 -13.58
N PHE A 69 8.11 3.73 -12.80
CA PHE A 69 8.76 2.53 -13.33
C PHE A 69 7.73 1.63 -14.03
N LYS A 70 6.59 1.36 -13.37
CA LYS A 70 5.53 0.54 -13.95
C LYS A 70 4.93 1.18 -15.21
N ARG A 71 4.65 2.48 -15.20
CA ARG A 71 4.13 3.22 -16.36
C ARG A 71 5.10 3.22 -17.55
N PHE A 72 6.40 3.32 -17.29
CA PHE A 72 7.41 3.24 -18.34
C PHE A 72 7.38 1.87 -19.06
N TYR A 73 7.28 0.78 -18.29
CA TYR A 73 7.22 -0.59 -18.83
C TYR A 73 5.83 -1.01 -19.36
N THR A 74 4.83 -0.13 -19.35
CA THR A 74 3.61 -0.39 -20.14
C THR A 74 3.78 -0.01 -21.61
N LYS A 75 4.68 0.94 -21.92
CA LYS A 75 4.95 1.38 -23.30
C LYS A 75 6.23 0.76 -23.86
N ASN A 76 7.21 0.49 -22.98
CA ASN A 76 8.53 0.00 -23.36
C ASN A 76 8.75 -1.44 -22.92
N SER A 77 9.54 -2.19 -23.70
CA SER A 77 9.98 -3.55 -23.34
C SER A 77 11.22 -3.51 -22.44
N PHE A 78 11.31 -4.45 -21.51
CA PHE A 78 12.48 -4.63 -20.63
C PHE A 78 13.79 -4.88 -21.40
N ARG A 79 13.74 -5.35 -22.64
CA ARG A 79 14.93 -5.65 -23.46
C ARG A 79 15.61 -4.40 -24.00
N ASN A 80 14.84 -3.38 -24.33
CA ASN A 80 15.36 -2.20 -25.02
C ASN A 80 16.00 -1.19 -24.07
N THR A 81 15.80 -1.36 -22.76
CA THR A 81 16.18 -0.39 -21.74
C THR A 81 16.78 -1.10 -20.55
N GLU A 82 17.85 -0.55 -19.99
CA GLU A 82 18.52 -1.07 -18.80
C GLU A 82 17.68 -0.77 -17.54
N PRO A 83 17.02 -1.77 -16.93
CA PRO A 83 16.00 -1.46 -15.91
C PRO A 83 16.55 -0.90 -14.61
N ASN A 84 17.79 -1.26 -14.26
CA ASN A 84 18.49 -0.67 -13.11
C ASN A 84 18.71 0.84 -13.30
N LEU A 85 19.01 1.26 -14.52
CA LEU A 85 19.17 2.69 -14.85
C LEU A 85 17.82 3.41 -14.79
N VAL A 86 16.75 2.78 -15.30
CA VAL A 86 15.38 3.31 -15.23
C VAL A 86 14.94 3.45 -13.77
N ALA A 87 15.16 2.45 -12.92
CA ALA A 87 14.80 2.48 -11.50
C ALA A 87 15.46 3.64 -10.74
N ALA A 88 16.77 3.86 -10.94
CA ALA A 88 17.49 4.98 -10.33
C ALA A 88 16.96 6.33 -10.83
N THR A 89 16.66 6.42 -12.13
CA THR A 89 16.10 7.63 -12.76
C THR A 89 14.68 7.93 -12.27
N CYS A 90 13.83 6.91 -12.11
CA CYS A 90 12.49 7.06 -11.54
C CYS A 90 12.54 7.63 -10.12
N MET A 91 13.47 7.16 -9.28
CA MET A 91 13.67 7.71 -7.93
C MET A 91 14.14 9.17 -8.00
N TYR A 92 15.11 9.47 -8.86
CA TYR A 92 15.61 10.85 -9.04
C TYR A 92 14.51 11.82 -9.47
N LEU A 93 13.69 11.39 -10.43
CA LEU A 93 12.59 12.20 -10.95
C LEU A 93 11.47 12.36 -9.91
N ALA A 94 11.07 11.30 -9.21
CA ALA A 94 10.07 11.35 -8.15
C ALA A 94 10.47 12.31 -7.02
N CYS A 95 11.73 12.29 -6.58
CA CYS A 95 12.27 13.23 -5.59
C CYS A 95 12.08 14.69 -6.02
N LYS A 96 12.29 15.00 -7.31
CA LYS A 96 12.13 16.37 -7.83
C LYS A 96 10.67 16.82 -7.87
N ILE A 97 9.76 15.94 -8.27
CA ILE A 97 8.33 16.26 -8.40
C ILE A 97 7.65 16.40 -7.03
N GLU A 98 8.02 15.57 -6.06
CA GLU A 98 7.45 15.56 -4.70
C GLU A 98 8.14 16.57 -3.76
N GLU A 99 8.80 17.59 -4.32
CA GLU A 99 9.44 18.71 -3.63
C GLU A 99 10.50 18.28 -2.57
N SER A 100 11.18 17.15 -2.81
CA SER A 100 12.28 16.65 -1.97
C SER A 100 13.49 16.31 -2.85
N PRO A 101 14.11 17.31 -3.51
CA PRO A 101 15.15 17.07 -4.50
C PRO A 101 16.40 16.47 -3.86
N GLN A 102 16.91 15.38 -4.44
CA GLN A 102 18.14 14.73 -4.04
C GLN A 102 19.23 14.93 -5.10
N HIS A 103 20.49 14.98 -4.66
CA HIS A 103 21.61 15.08 -5.60
C HIS A 103 21.76 13.78 -6.40
N ILE A 104 21.93 13.90 -7.72
CA ILE A 104 22.09 12.76 -8.63
C ILE A 104 23.22 11.80 -8.21
N LYS A 105 24.33 12.36 -7.69
CA LYS A 105 25.49 11.59 -7.19
C LYS A 105 25.14 10.74 -5.96
N ALA A 106 24.24 11.20 -5.10
CA ALA A 106 23.82 10.44 -3.92
C ALA A 106 23.03 9.20 -4.36
N ILE A 107 22.06 9.39 -5.26
CA ILE A 107 21.25 8.30 -5.82
C ILE A 107 22.12 7.24 -6.52
N ILE A 108 23.11 7.67 -7.31
CA ILE A 108 24.02 6.75 -8.00
C ILE A 108 24.92 6.00 -7.01
N THR A 109 25.40 6.67 -5.97
CA THR A 109 26.22 6.04 -4.92
C THR A 109 25.42 4.98 -4.17
N ASP A 110 24.20 5.31 -3.75
CA ASP A 110 23.33 4.38 -3.02
C ASP A 110 22.91 3.19 -3.91
N MET A 111 22.58 3.47 -5.18
CA MET A 111 22.27 2.41 -6.15
C MET A 111 23.48 1.49 -6.38
N LYS A 112 24.70 2.02 -6.44
CA LYS A 112 25.92 1.21 -6.52
C LYS A 112 26.08 0.28 -5.34
N THR A 113 25.85 0.77 -4.11
CA THR A 113 25.92 -0.05 -2.89
C THR A 113 24.91 -1.19 -2.92
N ILE A 114 23.64 -0.89 -3.23
CA ILE A 114 22.55 -1.89 -3.27
C ILE A 114 22.81 -2.93 -4.38
N MET A 115 23.31 -2.50 -5.53
CA MET A 115 23.65 -3.43 -6.62
C MET A 115 24.87 -4.30 -6.26
N GLN A 116 25.87 -3.73 -5.59
CA GLN A 116 27.06 -4.45 -5.16
C GLN A 116 26.72 -5.55 -4.13
N GLU A 117 25.83 -5.26 -3.17
CA GLU A 117 25.30 -6.26 -2.23
C GLU A 117 24.60 -7.41 -2.94
N ARG A 118 23.96 -7.12 -4.07
CA ARG A 118 23.26 -8.10 -4.92
C ARG A 118 24.17 -8.76 -5.95
N GLY A 119 25.46 -8.41 -6.00
CA GLY A 119 26.47 -8.96 -6.89
C GLY A 119 26.41 -8.43 -8.33
N GLU A 120 25.79 -7.27 -8.57
CA GLU A 120 25.76 -6.57 -9.86
C GLU A 120 26.54 -5.26 -9.79
N HIS A 121 27.14 -4.84 -10.90
CA HIS A 121 27.91 -3.59 -10.95
C HIS A 121 27.09 -2.51 -11.63
N PHE A 122 26.79 -1.43 -10.91
CA PHE A 122 26.17 -0.24 -11.49
C PHE A 122 27.24 0.69 -12.06
N THR A 123 27.43 0.68 -13.37
CA THR A 123 28.52 1.39 -14.06
C THR A 123 28.10 2.72 -14.71
N TYR A 124 26.88 3.18 -14.44
CA TYR A 124 26.32 4.35 -15.11
C TYR A 124 26.81 5.68 -14.51
N ASP A 125 27.08 6.64 -15.41
CA ASP A 125 27.48 8.00 -15.07
C ASP A 125 26.28 8.92 -14.84
N ASN A 126 26.52 10.06 -14.19
CA ASN A 126 25.51 11.10 -13.97
C ASN A 126 24.85 11.56 -15.28
N GLN A 127 25.62 11.61 -16.37
CA GLN A 127 25.12 12.03 -17.68
C GLN A 127 24.07 11.06 -18.22
N LYS A 128 24.29 9.75 -18.11
CA LYS A 128 23.33 8.74 -18.58
C LYS A 128 22.02 8.78 -17.79
N VAL A 129 22.09 9.03 -16.49
CA VAL A 129 20.88 9.22 -15.67
C VAL A 129 20.12 10.48 -16.09
N ALA A 130 20.82 11.58 -16.43
CA ALA A 130 20.18 12.79 -16.93
C ALA A 130 19.57 12.62 -18.34
N GLU A 131 20.23 11.87 -19.23
CA GLU A 131 19.67 11.50 -20.54
C GLU A 131 18.42 10.64 -20.37
N MET A 132 18.49 9.60 -19.52
CA MET A 132 17.33 8.74 -19.22
C MET A 132 16.18 9.48 -18.55
N GLU A 133 16.45 10.53 -17.77
CA GLU A 133 15.40 11.37 -17.22
C GLU A 133 14.58 12.02 -18.32
N PHE A 134 15.24 12.54 -19.35
CA PHE A 134 14.56 13.17 -20.47
C PHE A 134 13.67 12.17 -21.21
N TYR A 135 14.19 10.97 -21.50
CA TYR A 135 13.40 9.88 -22.08
C TYR A 135 12.21 9.47 -21.19
N LEU A 136 12.41 9.38 -19.89
CA LEU A 136 11.35 9.03 -18.95
C LEU A 136 10.23 10.08 -18.92
N LEU A 137 10.57 11.37 -19.00
CA LEU A 137 9.60 12.47 -19.05
C LEU A 137 8.74 12.41 -20.31
N GLU A 138 9.37 12.14 -21.46
CA GLU A 138 8.69 11.99 -22.74
C GLU A 138 7.73 10.80 -22.73
N GLU A 139 8.19 9.63 -22.27
CA GLU A 139 7.38 8.41 -22.21
C GLU A 139 6.19 8.50 -21.26
N LEU A 140 6.31 9.29 -20.18
CA LEU A 140 5.22 9.57 -19.25
C LEU A 140 4.25 10.66 -19.74
N ASP A 141 4.44 11.18 -20.96
CA ASP A 141 3.69 12.30 -21.54
C ASP A 141 3.60 13.49 -20.55
N PHE A 142 4.67 13.74 -19.79
CA PHE A 142 4.75 14.75 -18.72
C PHE A 142 3.68 14.63 -17.60
N ASN A 143 3.04 13.47 -17.45
CA ASN A 143 2.04 13.20 -16.41
C ASN A 143 2.67 12.79 -15.09
N MET A 144 3.26 13.77 -14.41
CA MET A 144 4.08 13.54 -13.22
C MET A 144 3.28 13.41 -11.92
N ILE A 145 2.08 13.98 -11.83
CA ILE A 145 1.31 13.94 -10.59
C ILE A 145 0.63 12.59 -10.42
N VAL A 146 0.99 11.86 -9.36
CA VAL A 146 0.42 10.56 -8.98
C VAL A 146 -0.43 10.74 -7.73
N TYR A 147 -1.54 10.00 -7.67
CA TYR A 147 -2.43 9.99 -6.50
C TYR A 147 -2.22 8.66 -5.78
N HIS A 148 -2.03 8.73 -4.47
CA HIS A 148 -1.73 7.57 -3.65
C HIS A 148 -2.88 7.24 -2.69
N PRO A 149 -3.07 5.95 -2.35
CA PRO A 149 -4.15 5.47 -1.51
C PRO A 149 -4.00 5.88 -0.03
N TYR A 150 -2.81 6.32 0.41
CA TYR A 150 -2.53 6.69 1.80
C TYR A 150 -3.48 7.75 2.36
N ARG A 151 -3.81 8.78 1.56
CA ARG A 151 -4.73 9.85 1.97
C ARG A 151 -6.15 9.31 2.14
N SER A 152 -6.61 8.49 1.19
CA SER A 152 -7.93 7.85 1.23
C SER A 152 -8.04 6.89 2.41
N LEU A 153 -6.98 6.14 2.72
CA LEU A 153 -6.95 5.24 3.88
C LEU A 153 -7.22 6.02 5.17
N MET A 154 -6.55 7.16 5.37
CA MET A 154 -6.72 7.94 6.59
C MET A 154 -8.16 8.46 6.74
N THR A 155 -8.77 8.92 5.65
CA THR A 155 -10.17 9.37 5.64
C THR A 155 -11.13 8.22 5.94
N LEU A 156 -10.95 7.06 5.31
CA LEU A 156 -11.79 5.87 5.53
C LEU A 156 -11.65 5.33 6.97
N ALA A 157 -10.43 5.33 7.51
CA ALA A 157 -10.17 4.89 8.88
C ALA A 157 -10.79 5.82 9.94
N GLN A 158 -10.78 7.14 9.69
CA GLN A 158 -11.44 8.12 10.55
C GLN A 158 -12.96 7.93 10.56
N ASP A 159 -13.56 7.70 9.40
CA ASP A 159 -15.00 7.46 9.28
C ASP A 159 -15.44 6.17 10.00
N LEU A 160 -14.65 5.10 9.86
CA LEU A 160 -14.91 3.83 10.53
C LEU A 160 -14.58 3.84 12.04
N GLY A 161 -13.85 4.86 12.52
CA GLY A 161 -13.37 4.94 13.90
C GLY A 161 -12.42 3.81 14.28
N THR A 162 -11.56 3.37 13.36
CA THR A 162 -10.64 2.24 13.56
C THR A 162 -9.46 2.60 14.46
N LYS A 163 -8.91 1.61 15.18
CA LYS A 163 -7.70 1.78 16.00
C LYS A 163 -6.49 2.10 15.12
N ASN A 164 -5.58 2.93 15.64
CA ASN A 164 -4.33 3.30 14.94
C ASN A 164 -3.49 2.10 14.50
N GLU A 165 -3.48 1.01 15.28
CA GLU A 165 -2.79 -0.23 14.92
C GLU A 165 -3.30 -0.83 13.60
N ASP A 166 -4.62 -0.87 13.42
CA ASP A 166 -5.23 -1.43 12.21
C ASP A 166 -4.94 -0.55 10.98
N VAL A 167 -4.91 0.78 11.17
CA VAL A 167 -4.52 1.71 10.11
C VAL A 167 -3.07 1.49 9.71
N GLN A 168 -2.17 1.25 10.67
CA GLN A 168 -0.77 0.98 10.40
C GLN A 168 -0.58 -0.35 9.64
N TRP A 169 -1.34 -1.39 9.99
CA TRP A 169 -1.34 -2.63 9.22
C TRP A 169 -1.88 -2.44 7.79
N ALA A 170 -2.99 -1.72 7.64
CA ALA A 170 -3.52 -1.40 6.31
C ALA A 170 -2.53 -0.57 5.49
N TRP A 171 -1.76 0.30 6.13
CA TRP A 171 -0.67 1.05 5.49
C TRP A 171 0.43 0.11 4.95
N TYR A 172 0.82 -0.92 5.70
CA TYR A 172 1.79 -1.90 5.22
C TYR A 172 1.26 -2.71 4.04
N VAL A 173 0.00 -3.13 4.08
CA VAL A 173 -0.67 -3.80 2.96
C VAL A 173 -0.68 -2.91 1.71
N ILE A 174 -0.91 -1.61 1.86
CA ILE A 174 -0.81 -0.64 0.76
C ILE A 174 0.61 -0.56 0.21
N ASN A 175 1.64 -0.58 1.06
CA ASN A 175 3.03 -0.56 0.57
C ASN A 175 3.31 -1.81 -0.27
N ASP A 176 2.81 -2.97 0.17
CA ASP A 176 2.98 -4.24 -0.55
C ASP A 176 2.19 -4.28 -1.86
N SER A 177 1.05 -3.58 -1.96
CA SER A 177 0.25 -3.49 -3.19
C SER A 177 0.98 -2.81 -4.34
N TYR A 178 2.03 -2.02 -4.08
CA TYR A 178 2.88 -1.46 -5.14
C TYR A 178 3.79 -2.51 -5.80
N ARG A 179 3.92 -3.71 -5.23
CA ARG A 179 4.64 -4.82 -5.87
C ARG A 179 3.84 -5.39 -7.05
N THR A 180 2.51 -5.36 -6.97
CA THR A 180 1.60 -5.79 -8.04
C THR A 180 1.23 -4.64 -8.98
N ASP A 181 0.38 -4.88 -9.96
CA ASP A 181 -0.02 -3.87 -10.97
C ASP A 181 -1.27 -3.07 -10.57
N MET A 182 -1.69 -3.19 -9.32
CA MET A 182 -2.89 -2.54 -8.79
C MET A 182 -2.89 -1.02 -8.98
N CYS A 183 -1.71 -0.39 -8.90
CA CYS A 183 -1.56 1.05 -9.06
C CYS A 183 -1.89 1.54 -10.49
N LEU A 184 -1.95 0.65 -11.48
CA LEU A 184 -2.31 0.97 -12.86
C LEU A 184 -3.76 0.60 -13.20
N LEU A 185 -4.33 -0.38 -12.50
CA LEU A 185 -5.66 -0.94 -12.81
C LEU A 185 -6.77 -0.23 -12.04
N TYR A 186 -6.50 0.15 -10.78
CA TYR A 186 -7.55 0.55 -9.85
C TYR A 186 -7.33 1.97 -9.31
N PRO A 187 -8.42 2.73 -9.07
CA PRO A 187 -8.33 4.01 -8.39
C PRO A 187 -7.78 3.87 -6.95
N PRO A 188 -7.04 4.86 -6.44
CA PRO A 188 -6.40 4.78 -5.12
C PRO A 188 -7.39 4.58 -3.95
N HIS A 189 -8.60 5.13 -4.03
CA HIS A 189 -9.60 4.97 -2.97
C HIS A 189 -10.10 3.51 -2.85
N VAL A 190 -10.18 2.78 -3.96
CA VAL A 190 -10.58 1.36 -3.98
C VAL A 190 -9.48 0.50 -3.38
N VAL A 191 -8.22 0.76 -3.72
CA VAL A 191 -7.05 0.09 -3.13
C VAL A 191 -6.98 0.32 -1.62
N ALA A 192 -7.25 1.53 -1.16
CA ALA A 192 -7.30 1.86 0.27
C ALA A 192 -8.43 1.09 0.99
N ALA A 193 -9.62 1.03 0.40
CA ALA A 193 -10.75 0.28 0.95
C ALA A 193 -10.45 -1.22 1.02
N ALA A 194 -9.83 -1.78 -0.02
CA ALA A 194 -9.43 -3.19 -0.06
C ALA A 194 -8.37 -3.54 1.01
N ALA A 195 -7.37 -2.67 1.22
CA ALA A 195 -6.38 -2.87 2.27
C ALA A 195 -7.01 -2.84 3.67
N LEU A 196 -7.94 -1.91 3.90
CA LEU A 196 -8.69 -1.82 5.16
C LEU A 196 -9.59 -3.04 5.36
N TYR A 197 -10.28 -3.48 4.31
CA TYR A 197 -11.09 -4.70 4.33
C TYR A 197 -10.27 -5.94 4.69
N LEU A 198 -9.11 -6.12 4.05
CA LEU A 198 -8.22 -7.25 4.33
C LEU A 198 -7.76 -7.24 5.80
N ARG A 199 -7.39 -6.07 6.32
CA ARG A 199 -6.98 -5.95 7.73
C ARG A 199 -8.10 -6.37 8.69
N ILE A 200 -9.31 -5.89 8.43
CA ILE A 200 -10.49 -6.20 9.24
C ILE A 200 -10.81 -7.70 9.17
N ALA A 201 -10.76 -8.28 7.97
CA ALA A 201 -11.01 -9.71 7.77
C ALA A 201 -10.00 -10.57 8.54
N LEU A 202 -8.72 -10.21 8.52
CA LEU A 202 -7.64 -10.92 9.22
C LEU A 202 -7.72 -10.82 10.75
N ARG A 203 -8.32 -9.75 11.28
CA ARG A 203 -8.55 -9.63 12.74
C ARG A 203 -9.60 -10.62 13.24
N GLY A 204 -10.42 -11.18 12.34
CA GLY A 204 -11.69 -11.81 12.66
C GLY A 204 -12.68 -10.75 13.13
N GLY A 205 -13.90 -10.74 12.58
CA GLY A 205 -14.93 -9.74 12.88
C GLY A 205 -15.35 -9.59 14.36
N ALA A 206 -14.69 -10.31 15.29
CA ALA A 206 -15.00 -10.37 16.72
C ALA A 206 -14.86 -9.06 17.50
N GLN A 207 -14.31 -7.98 16.93
CA GLN A 207 -14.19 -6.69 17.63
C GLN A 207 -14.99 -5.54 17.01
N TYR A 208 -15.86 -5.86 16.06
CA TYR A 208 -16.86 -4.96 15.52
C TYR A 208 -18.18 -5.72 15.46
N GLY A 209 -18.90 -5.71 16.58
CA GLY A 209 -20.30 -6.12 16.68
C GLY A 209 -20.60 -7.56 16.27
N ASP A 210 -20.48 -8.51 17.20
CA ASP A 210 -21.24 -9.75 17.13
C ASP A 210 -22.72 -9.41 17.34
N TYR A 211 -23.49 -9.33 16.24
CA TYR A 211 -24.95 -9.29 16.28
C TYR A 211 -25.46 -10.59 15.66
N SER A 212 -25.43 -11.67 16.45
CA SER A 212 -26.34 -12.78 16.23
C SER A 212 -27.76 -12.29 16.48
N LEU A 213 -28.59 -12.47 15.45
CA LEU A 213 -30.01 -12.22 15.47
C LEU A 213 -30.69 -13.23 16.40
N THR A 214 -30.90 -12.91 17.67
CA THR A 214 -31.84 -13.62 18.54
C THR A 214 -33.03 -12.71 18.85
N SER A 215 -34.01 -12.80 17.96
CA SER A 215 -35.41 -12.51 18.24
C SER A 215 -35.87 -13.22 19.51
N THR A 216 -36.48 -12.45 20.44
CA THR A 216 -37.51 -12.85 21.44
C THR A 216 -37.14 -14.01 22.38
N THR A 217 -37.14 -13.84 23.70
CA THR A 217 -38.37 -13.70 24.49
C THR A 217 -38.11 -13.07 25.86
N SER A 218 -38.95 -12.10 26.19
CA SER A 218 -39.22 -11.65 27.54
C SER A 218 -39.78 -12.80 28.40
N THR A 219 -39.09 -13.14 29.48
CA THR A 219 -39.73 -13.79 30.62
C THR A 219 -39.14 -13.21 31.90
N ALA A 220 -39.97 -12.41 32.56
CA ALA A 220 -39.80 -12.01 33.94
C ALA A 220 -39.71 -13.26 34.82
N ASN A 221 -38.80 -13.26 35.80
CA ASN A 221 -39.14 -13.86 37.08
C ASN A 221 -38.34 -13.31 38.24
N ASP A 222 -39.08 -13.23 39.34
CA ASP A 222 -38.90 -12.44 40.53
C ASP A 222 -38.35 -13.29 41.70
N ASN A 223 -37.94 -12.61 42.77
CA ASN A 223 -37.84 -13.04 44.18
C ASN A 223 -36.64 -13.85 44.72
N SER A 224 -36.01 -13.25 45.75
CA SER A 224 -35.94 -13.67 47.19
C SER A 224 -34.53 -13.42 47.77
N VAL A 225 -34.32 -12.42 48.65
CA VAL A 225 -34.62 -12.29 50.10
C VAL A 225 -33.61 -13.00 51.04
N ALA A 226 -32.91 -12.15 51.81
CA ALA A 226 -32.48 -12.23 53.22
C ALA A 226 -31.21 -12.98 53.70
N GLY A 227 -30.32 -12.17 54.33
CA GLY A 227 -29.67 -12.41 55.64
C GLY A 227 -28.25 -13.02 55.63
N VAL A 228 -27.31 -12.74 56.56
CA VAL A 228 -27.28 -11.95 57.81
C VAL A 228 -25.81 -11.93 58.34
N THR A 229 -25.33 -10.79 58.89
CA THR A 229 -24.25 -10.57 59.91
C THR A 229 -22.77 -10.97 59.63
N THR A 230 -21.68 -10.35 60.14
CA THR A 230 -21.44 -9.47 61.31
C THR A 230 -20.08 -8.73 61.27
N ARG A 231 -20.07 -7.53 61.88
CA ARG A 231 -19.03 -6.63 62.45
C ARG A 231 -17.55 -7.04 62.59
N GLY A 232 -16.67 -6.04 62.36
CA GLY A 232 -15.36 -5.88 63.03
C GLY A 232 -14.66 -4.56 62.64
N ALA A 233 -14.50 -3.64 63.59
CA ALA A 233 -13.91 -2.30 63.41
C ALA A 233 -12.39 -2.27 63.69
N LYS A 234 -11.62 -1.45 62.95
CA LYS A 234 -10.47 -0.67 63.49
C LYS A 234 -9.97 0.41 62.51
N ARG A 235 -9.52 1.51 63.13
CA ARG A 235 -9.07 2.82 62.60
C ARG A 235 -7.80 2.76 61.73
N GLY A 236 -7.64 3.72 60.82
CA GLY A 236 -6.32 4.18 60.35
C GLY A 236 -6.28 4.90 58.99
N ALA A 237 -6.27 6.24 59.05
CA ALA A 237 -5.55 7.22 58.21
C ALA A 237 -5.52 7.16 56.66
N ALA A 238 -5.75 8.36 56.09
CA ALA A 238 -5.16 8.96 54.89
C ALA A 238 -5.56 8.43 53.50
N ALA A 239 -6.32 9.24 52.75
CA ALA A 239 -5.80 10.00 51.61
C ALA A 239 -6.96 10.67 50.86
N ALA A 240 -6.76 11.94 50.51
CA ALA A 240 -7.71 12.78 49.80
C ALA A 240 -7.94 12.30 48.36
N ALA A 241 -9.20 12.21 47.95
CA ALA A 241 -9.58 12.15 46.54
C ALA A 241 -10.54 13.29 46.25
N SER A 242 -9.97 14.35 45.65
CA SER A 242 -10.69 15.49 45.14
C SER A 242 -11.61 15.04 44.01
N ASN A 243 -12.89 15.32 44.20
CA ASN A 243 -13.95 15.17 43.22
C ASN A 243 -13.76 16.29 42.19
N ASN A 244 -13.43 15.97 40.93
CA ASN A 244 -13.66 16.92 39.85
C ASN A 244 -14.17 16.20 38.60
N ASN A 245 -15.48 16.32 38.51
CA ASN A 245 -16.32 16.06 37.35
C ASN A 245 -15.96 17.09 36.26
N THR A 246 -15.28 16.65 35.21
CA THR A 246 -15.23 17.39 33.94
C THR A 246 -15.69 16.46 32.82
N ASN A 247 -16.99 16.47 32.58
CA ASN A 247 -17.58 16.07 31.31
C ASN A 247 -17.04 16.98 30.21
N THR A 248 -15.92 16.61 29.61
CA THR A 248 -15.57 17.07 28.26
C THR A 248 -16.29 16.15 27.28
N THR A 249 -17.36 16.65 26.70
CA THR A 249 -18.03 16.09 25.52
C THR A 249 -17.05 16.08 24.35
N ALA A 250 -16.23 15.03 24.27
CA ALA A 250 -15.55 14.67 23.05
C ALA A 250 -16.61 14.13 22.09
N ASN A 251 -16.74 14.76 20.92
CA ASN A 251 -17.50 14.25 19.78
C ASN A 251 -16.98 12.84 19.43
N GLU A 252 -17.60 11.81 20.00
CA GLU A 252 -17.41 10.44 19.53
C GLU A 252 -18.13 10.31 18.19
N THR A 253 -17.36 10.24 17.11
CA THR A 253 -17.86 9.80 15.81
C THR A 253 -18.57 8.45 16.00
N PRO A 254 -19.78 8.26 15.44
CA PRO A 254 -20.57 7.07 15.70
C PRO A 254 -19.81 5.85 15.18
N LYS A 255 -19.26 5.05 16.10
CA LYS A 255 -18.59 3.78 15.77
C LYS A 255 -19.58 2.94 14.98
N VAL A 256 -19.28 2.71 13.71
CA VAL A 256 -20.20 1.96 12.84
C VAL A 256 -20.32 0.55 13.39
N LYS A 257 -21.53 0.21 13.86
CA LYS A 257 -21.82 -1.04 14.57
C LYS A 257 -21.72 -2.28 13.67
N ASP A 258 -21.91 -2.10 12.36
CA ASP A 258 -21.81 -3.15 11.35
C ASP A 258 -20.87 -2.75 10.22
N ILE A 259 -19.63 -3.26 10.22
CA ILE A 259 -18.66 -3.02 9.14
C ILE A 259 -19.21 -3.44 7.78
N ARG A 260 -19.98 -4.53 7.73
CA ARG A 260 -20.60 -5.02 6.48
C ARG A 260 -21.58 -4.00 5.93
N LEU A 261 -22.38 -3.37 6.80
CA LEU A 261 -23.31 -2.32 6.41
C LEU A 261 -22.55 -1.06 5.96
N TRP A 262 -21.44 -0.73 6.64
CA TRP A 262 -20.58 0.37 6.24
C TRP A 262 -19.99 0.18 4.84
N PHE A 263 -19.39 -0.99 4.55
CA PHE A 263 -18.88 -1.30 3.22
C PHE A 263 -19.99 -1.34 2.16
N ALA A 264 -21.21 -1.76 2.52
CA ALA A 264 -22.36 -1.72 1.62
C ALA A 264 -22.88 -0.30 1.37
N GLN A 265 -22.65 0.64 2.28
CA GLN A 265 -22.96 2.06 2.13
C GLN A 265 -21.91 2.81 1.30
N LEU A 266 -20.69 2.27 1.19
CA LEU A 266 -19.69 2.83 0.30
C LEU A 266 -20.17 2.70 -1.14
N ASN A 267 -20.17 3.82 -1.87
CA ASN A 267 -20.41 3.82 -3.31
C ASN A 267 -19.15 3.34 -4.07
N VAL A 268 -18.67 2.15 -3.73
CA VAL A 268 -17.49 1.50 -4.30
C VAL A 268 -17.89 0.12 -4.78
N ASP A 269 -17.43 -0.22 -5.98
CA ASP A 269 -17.67 -1.54 -6.55
C ASP A 269 -16.96 -2.64 -5.74
N LEU A 270 -17.75 -3.55 -5.18
CA LEU A 270 -17.27 -4.65 -4.33
C LEU A 270 -16.52 -5.71 -5.15
N GLU A 271 -16.79 -5.83 -6.45
CA GLU A 271 -16.08 -6.77 -7.32
C GLU A 271 -14.60 -6.37 -7.43
N HIS A 272 -14.33 -5.09 -7.69
CA HIS A 272 -12.97 -4.55 -7.70
C HIS A 272 -12.25 -4.71 -6.36
N ILE A 273 -12.96 -4.58 -5.23
CA ILE A 273 -12.36 -4.84 -3.90
C ILE A 273 -11.97 -6.32 -3.77
N SER A 274 -12.83 -7.24 -4.21
CA SER A 274 -12.54 -8.68 -4.17
C SER A 274 -11.31 -9.03 -5.00
N ASP A 275 -11.23 -8.52 -6.22
CA ASP A 275 -10.08 -8.72 -7.11
C ASP A 275 -8.77 -8.26 -6.49
N ILE A 276 -8.77 -7.04 -5.92
CA ILE A 276 -7.58 -6.49 -5.26
C ILE A 276 -7.17 -7.37 -4.08
N VAL A 277 -8.12 -7.81 -3.25
CA VAL A 277 -7.84 -8.67 -2.10
C VAL A 277 -7.26 -10.02 -2.57
N GLN A 278 -7.80 -10.63 -3.61
CA GLN A 278 -7.31 -11.89 -4.17
C GLN A 278 -5.88 -11.77 -4.71
N GLU A 279 -5.58 -10.67 -5.41
CA GLU A 279 -4.22 -10.40 -5.88
C GLU A 279 -3.24 -10.17 -4.72
N ILE A 280 -3.63 -9.45 -3.65
CA ILE A 280 -2.78 -9.28 -2.46
C ILE A 280 -2.49 -10.64 -1.80
N ILE A 281 -3.50 -11.49 -1.65
CA ILE A 281 -3.31 -12.84 -1.09
C ILE A 281 -2.39 -13.68 -2.00
N SER A 282 -2.54 -13.56 -3.31
CA SER A 282 -1.71 -14.26 -4.29
C SER A 282 -0.26 -13.78 -4.25
N LEU A 283 -0.04 -12.47 -4.06
CA LEU A 283 1.28 -11.88 -3.82
C LEU A 283 1.93 -12.51 -2.57
N TYR A 284 1.23 -12.55 -1.43
CA TYR A 284 1.80 -13.11 -0.20
C TYR A 284 2.14 -14.60 -0.31
N LYS A 285 1.37 -15.37 -1.09
CA LYS A 285 1.71 -16.77 -1.39
C LYS A 285 3.01 -16.89 -2.19
N LEU A 286 3.18 -16.04 -3.21
CA LEU A 286 4.38 -16.02 -4.04
C LEU A 286 5.61 -15.54 -3.26
N TRP A 287 5.40 -14.58 -2.36
CA TRP A 287 6.45 -13.98 -1.54
C TRP A 287 7.03 -14.99 -0.51
N GLY A 288 6.23 -15.90 0.03
CA GLY A 288 6.70 -16.92 0.98
C GLY A 288 7.79 -17.88 0.46
N GLU A 289 8.14 -17.85 -0.83
CA GLU A 289 9.14 -18.72 -1.47
C GLU A 289 10.50 -18.00 -1.74
N GLU A 290 10.71 -16.82 -1.15
CA GLU A 290 11.73 -15.84 -1.54
C GLU A 290 13.20 -16.32 -1.53
N ASP A 291 13.59 -17.17 -0.57
CA ASP A 291 15.01 -17.51 -0.37
C ASP A 291 15.63 -18.35 -1.51
N LYS A 292 14.79 -19.03 -2.32
CA LYS A 292 15.24 -19.79 -3.51
C LYS A 292 15.06 -19.03 -4.82
N GLN A 293 14.48 -17.83 -4.80
CA GLN A 293 14.03 -17.10 -5.98
C GLN A 293 15.01 -16.01 -6.45
N ASN A 294 15.80 -15.41 -5.55
CA ASN A 294 16.74 -14.35 -5.95
C ASN A 294 17.77 -14.81 -7.00
N GLU A 295 18.24 -16.06 -6.92
CA GLU A 295 19.17 -16.64 -7.91
C GLU A 295 18.46 -16.91 -9.26
N LYS A 296 17.22 -17.40 -9.22
CA LYS A 296 16.40 -17.62 -10.43
C LYS A 296 16.00 -16.31 -11.12
N ILE A 297 15.72 -15.25 -10.35
CA ILE A 297 15.38 -13.93 -10.89
C ILE A 297 16.55 -13.38 -11.70
N ARG A 298 17.80 -13.56 -11.23
CA ARG A 298 18.99 -13.14 -11.97
C ARG A 298 19.18 -13.91 -13.27
N GLU A 299 18.87 -15.21 -13.27
CA GLU A 299 18.85 -16.01 -14.50
C GLU A 299 17.78 -15.52 -15.48
N ILE A 300 16.57 -15.21 -14.98
CA ILE A 300 15.46 -14.67 -15.78
C ILE A 300 15.82 -13.30 -16.37
N LEU A 301 16.42 -12.40 -15.59
CA LEU A 301 16.86 -11.09 -16.07
C LEU A 301 17.96 -11.23 -17.13
N THR A 302 18.88 -12.17 -16.96
CA THR A 302 19.90 -12.48 -17.97
C THR A 302 19.28 -13.00 -19.27
N ARG A 303 18.14 -13.71 -19.21
CA ARG A 303 17.39 -14.14 -20.41
C ARG A 303 16.61 -12.99 -21.05
N LEU A 304 16.10 -12.04 -20.26
CA LEU A 304 15.39 -10.85 -20.77
C LEU A 304 16.31 -9.86 -21.48
N LEU A 305 17.53 -9.71 -20.97
CA LEU A 305 18.50 -8.72 -21.46
C LEU A 305 19.44 -9.26 -22.56
N LYS A 306 19.34 -10.55 -22.92
CA LYS A 306 20.08 -11.18 -24.04
C LYS A 306 19.21 -11.31 -25.29
#